data_AF-A0A1F7UQP3-F1
#
_entry.id   AF-A0A1F7UQP3-F1
#
_cell.length_a   1.000
_cell.length_b   1.000
_cell.length_c   1.000
_cell.angle_alpha   90.00
_cell.angle_beta   90.00
_cell.angle_gamma   90.00
#
_symmetry.space_group_name_H-M   'P 1'
#
loop_
_entity.id
_entity.type
_entity.pdbx_description
1 polymer ?
#
loop_
_entity_poly.entity_id
_entity_poly.type
_entity_poly.pdbx_seq_one_letter_code
_entity_poly.pdbx_strand_id
1 'polypeptide(L)'
;MVIIQAGYLFLLALALAFLEVQIEGAHGWAVNLPCWRPKGGRWYSWLYTKVMGGKELTGYHLGVFSFAFLVLHLPYIWGVPWGIGPELQTLSLFFLFIVLWDFLWFIINPHYGIRKFRPNCISWHKIWIARVPIDYYGGVLISLTLRAFAVYRGYIPDFRSWFFVVGVFVDLLLITVLVVEGVKRVRVK
;
A
#
# COMPACT_ATOMS: atom_id res chain seq x y z
N MET A 1 17.25 -14.88 -2.88
CA MET A 1 17.06 -13.50 -3.40
C MET A 1 15.65 -12.96 -3.12
N VAL A 2 14.56 -13.66 -3.48
CA VAL A 2 13.16 -13.19 -3.27
C VAL A 2 12.85 -12.78 -1.82
N ILE A 3 13.31 -13.53 -0.82
CA ILE A 3 13.06 -13.20 0.60
C ILE A 3 13.70 -11.86 0.97
N ILE A 4 14.93 -11.60 0.49
CA ILE A 4 15.65 -10.34 0.73
C ILE A 4 14.92 -9.19 0.05
N GLN A 5 14.45 -9.37 -1.19
CA GLN A 5 13.66 -8.37 -1.91
C GLN A 5 12.35 -8.06 -1.20
N ALA A 6 11.62 -9.09 -0.74
CA ALA A 6 10.40 -8.90 0.05
C ALA A 6 10.69 -8.18 1.38
N GLY A 7 11.74 -8.57 2.11
CA GLY A 7 12.16 -7.88 3.32
C GLY A 7 12.50 -6.41 3.06
N TYR A 8 13.21 -6.11 1.97
CA TYR A 8 13.54 -4.73 1.58
C TYR A 8 12.28 -3.91 1.25
N LEU A 9 11.36 -4.46 0.45
CA LEU A 9 10.09 -3.80 0.14
C LEU A 9 9.24 -3.57 1.40
N PHE A 10 9.26 -4.52 2.34
CA PHE A 10 8.58 -4.35 3.62
C PHE A 10 9.18 -3.20 4.43
N LEU A 11 10.51 -3.11 4.53
CA LEU A 11 11.18 -2.01 5.23
C LEU A 11 10.89 -0.66 4.56
N LEU A 12 10.84 -0.61 3.23
CA LEU A 12 10.47 0.59 2.49
C LEU A 12 9.01 1.01 2.77
N ALA A 13 8.07 0.05 2.77
CA ALA A 13 6.67 0.31 3.11
C ALA A 13 6.51 0.75 4.57
N LEU A 14 7.27 0.16 5.49
CA LEU A 14 7.29 0.56 6.90
C LEU A 14 7.84 1.98 7.08
N ALA A 15 8.90 2.34 6.34
CA ALA A 15 9.47 3.69 6.37
C ALA A 15 8.49 4.73 5.82
N LEU A 16 7.80 4.42 4.70
CA LEU A 16 6.74 5.29 4.18
C LEU A 16 5.55 5.40 5.14
N ALA A 17 5.10 4.28 5.73
CA ALA A 17 4.06 4.29 6.75
C ALA A 17 4.45 5.20 7.91
N PHE A 18 5.69 5.08 8.39
CA PHE A 18 6.19 5.89 9.49
C PHE A 18 6.17 7.37 9.15
N LEU A 19 6.68 7.75 7.97
CA LEU A 19 6.67 9.12 7.48
C LEU A 19 5.25 9.67 7.37
N GLU A 20 4.34 8.93 6.75
CA GLU A 20 2.95 9.32 6.57
C GLU A 20 2.18 9.40 7.89
N VAL A 21 2.49 8.57 8.89
CA VAL A 21 1.93 8.71 10.24
C VAL A 21 2.33 10.05 10.87
N GLN A 22 3.59 10.49 10.70
CA GLN A 22 4.02 11.80 11.21
C GLN A 22 3.35 12.95 10.47
N ILE A 23 3.03 12.77 9.19
CA ILE A 23 2.41 13.80 8.35
C ILE A 23 0.90 13.89 8.59
N GLU A 24 0.19 12.77 8.57
CA GLU A 24 -1.29 12.73 8.60
C GLU A 24 -1.89 12.60 10.01
N GLY A 25 -1.15 12.00 10.95
CA GLY A 25 -1.58 11.80 12.32
C GLY A 25 -2.92 11.06 12.45
N ALA A 26 -3.84 11.61 13.25
CA ALA A 26 -5.12 10.98 13.58
C ALA A 26 -6.21 11.07 12.50
N HIS A 27 -6.08 12.03 11.58
CA HIS A 27 -7.17 12.37 10.67
C HIS A 27 -7.12 11.57 9.36
N GLY A 28 -5.92 11.10 8.99
CA GLY A 28 -5.67 10.34 7.79
C GLY A 28 -5.98 11.10 6.51
N TRP A 29 -5.59 10.49 5.39
CA TRP A 29 -5.96 10.91 4.04
C TRP A 29 -5.79 12.42 3.80
N ALA A 30 -4.70 12.99 4.29
CA ALA A 30 -4.34 14.39 4.15
C ALA A 30 -5.42 15.42 4.53
N VAL A 31 -6.45 15.06 5.32
CA VAL A 31 -7.64 15.90 5.55
C VAL A 31 -7.26 17.31 6.04
N ASN A 32 -6.29 17.41 6.95
CA ASN A 32 -5.83 18.67 7.52
C ASN A 32 -4.57 19.25 6.85
N LEU A 33 -4.05 18.60 5.79
CA LEU A 33 -2.83 19.08 5.14
C LEU A 33 -3.13 20.25 4.19
N PRO A 34 -2.25 21.26 4.14
CA PRO A 34 -2.33 22.38 3.21
C PRO A 34 -1.88 21.95 1.81
N CYS A 35 -2.42 20.86 1.29
CA CYS A 35 -2.11 20.34 -0.04
C CYS A 35 -3.15 20.78 -1.09
N TRP A 36 -2.70 20.88 -2.33
CA TRP A 36 -3.56 21.15 -3.48
C TRP A 36 -4.71 20.14 -3.57
N ARG A 37 -5.90 20.63 -3.90
CA ARG A 37 -7.10 19.83 -4.19
C ARG A 37 -7.73 20.34 -5.47
N PRO A 38 -8.17 19.46 -6.39
CA PRO A 38 -8.85 19.90 -7.58
C PRO A 38 -10.18 20.55 -7.22
N LYS A 39 -10.44 21.73 -7.80
CA LYS A 39 -11.76 22.37 -7.71
C LYS A 39 -12.82 21.44 -8.33
N GLY A 40 -14.03 21.44 -7.76
CA GLY A 40 -15.11 20.53 -8.14
C GLY A 40 -15.43 20.55 -9.65
N GLY A 41 -15.99 19.44 -10.15
CA GLY A 41 -16.45 19.31 -11.54
C GLY A 41 -15.40 18.88 -12.56
N ARG A 42 -14.16 18.62 -12.14
CA ARG A 42 -13.10 18.15 -13.05
C ARG A 42 -13.17 16.65 -13.26
N TRP A 43 -13.14 16.22 -14.53
CA TRP A 43 -13.26 14.81 -14.93
C TRP A 43 -12.22 13.89 -14.26
N TYR A 44 -10.97 14.37 -14.13
CA TYR A 44 -9.90 13.57 -13.54
C TYR A 44 -10.06 13.37 -12.04
N SER A 45 -10.63 14.36 -11.34
CA SER A 45 -10.92 14.28 -9.90
C SER A 45 -12.06 13.27 -9.66
N TRP A 46 -13.10 13.35 -10.49
CA TRP A 46 -14.19 12.37 -10.46
C TRP A 46 -13.69 10.95 -10.72
N LEU A 47 -12.87 10.75 -11.75
CA LEU A 47 -12.32 9.44 -12.10
C LEU A 47 -11.48 8.87 -10.96
N TYR A 48 -10.58 9.69 -10.41
CA TYR A 48 -9.77 9.30 -9.25
C TYR A 48 -10.66 8.89 -8.07
N THR A 49 -11.66 9.70 -7.74
CA THR A 49 -12.57 9.44 -6.61
C THR A 49 -13.29 8.12 -6.80
N LYS A 50 -13.72 7.79 -8.02
CA LYS A 50 -14.39 6.53 -8.34
C LYS A 50 -13.46 5.33 -8.22
N VAL A 51 -12.23 5.44 -8.71
CA VAL A 51 -11.21 4.36 -8.62
C VAL A 51 -10.74 4.15 -7.19
N MET A 52 -10.60 5.21 -6.41
CA MET A 52 -10.08 5.20 -5.05
C MET A 52 -11.17 5.05 -3.98
N GLY A 53 -12.30 4.42 -4.31
CA GLY A 53 -13.33 4.06 -3.33
C GLY A 53 -14.00 5.25 -2.64
N GLY A 54 -14.10 6.40 -3.31
CA GLY A 54 -14.71 7.63 -2.79
C GLY A 54 -13.73 8.58 -2.09
N LYS A 55 -12.43 8.29 -2.13
CA LYS A 55 -11.39 9.13 -1.52
C LYS A 55 -11.05 10.34 -2.38
N GLU A 56 -10.86 11.49 -1.73
CA GLU A 56 -10.52 12.75 -2.41
C GLU A 56 -9.12 12.68 -3.03
N LEU A 57 -8.97 13.21 -4.25
CA LEU A 57 -7.67 13.45 -4.85
C LEU A 57 -7.00 14.64 -4.17
N THR A 58 -5.83 14.41 -3.56
CA THR A 58 -5.00 15.49 -3.02
C THR A 58 -3.62 15.48 -3.66
N GLY A 59 -2.98 16.65 -3.71
CA GLY A 59 -1.60 16.79 -4.20
C GLY A 59 -0.61 16.00 -3.35
N TYR A 60 -0.93 15.78 -2.06
CA TYR A 60 -0.16 14.89 -1.19
C TYR A 60 -0.17 13.45 -1.72
N HIS A 61 -1.36 12.86 -1.91
CA HIS A 61 -1.48 11.49 -2.40
C HIS A 61 -0.90 11.33 -3.81
N LEU A 62 -1.14 12.29 -4.69
CA LEU A 62 -0.53 12.29 -6.01
C LEU A 62 1.01 12.23 -5.91
N GLY A 63 1.60 13.05 -5.02
CA GLY A 63 3.03 13.07 -4.79
C GLY A 63 3.58 11.76 -4.22
N VAL A 64 3.00 11.25 -3.14
CA VAL A 64 3.53 10.04 -2.47
C VAL A 64 3.32 8.77 -3.29
N PHE A 65 2.18 8.62 -4.00
CA PHE A 65 2.00 7.48 -4.91
C PHE A 65 2.96 7.57 -6.11
N SER A 66 3.18 8.77 -6.67
CA SER A 66 4.17 8.97 -7.73
C SER A 66 5.58 8.66 -7.24
N PHE A 67 5.93 9.07 -6.03
CA PHE A 67 7.22 8.77 -5.42
C PHE A 67 7.42 7.25 -5.27
N ALA A 68 6.45 6.54 -4.66
CA ALA A 68 6.52 5.09 -4.52
C ALA A 68 6.64 4.40 -5.89
N PHE A 69 5.86 4.84 -6.88
CA PHE A 69 5.92 4.33 -8.24
C PHE A 69 7.32 4.51 -8.85
N LEU A 70 7.89 5.70 -8.76
CA LEU A 70 9.23 6.00 -9.28
C LEU A 70 10.31 5.17 -8.59
N VAL A 71 10.26 5.02 -7.26
CA VAL A 71 11.22 4.21 -6.50
C VAL A 71 11.19 2.74 -6.96
N LEU A 72 10.00 2.17 -7.21
CA LEU A 72 9.88 0.78 -7.67
C LEU A 72 10.35 0.59 -9.12
N HIS A 73 10.33 1.64 -9.95
CA HIS A 73 10.83 1.61 -11.33
C HIS A 73 12.29 2.05 -11.47
N LEU A 74 12.88 2.60 -10.41
CA LEU A 74 14.26 3.10 -10.40
C LEU A 74 15.31 2.08 -10.90
N PRO A 75 15.21 0.76 -10.63
CA PRO A 75 16.15 -0.22 -11.18
C PRO A 75 16.25 -0.20 -12.70
N TYR A 76 15.16 0.11 -13.41
CA TYR A 76 15.17 0.19 -14.87
C TYR A 76 15.99 1.37 -15.40
N ILE A 77 16.08 2.45 -14.61
CA ILE A 77 16.92 3.60 -14.92
C ILE A 77 18.40 3.29 -14.66
N TRP A 78 18.69 2.37 -13.75
CA TRP A 78 20.05 1.91 -13.43
C TRP A 78 20.49 0.66 -14.19
N GLY A 79 19.90 0.41 -15.35
CA GLY A 79 20.39 -0.58 -16.30
C GLY A 79 19.81 -1.98 -16.15
N VAL A 80 18.81 -2.19 -15.28
CA VAL A 80 17.98 -3.40 -15.38
C VAL A 80 17.16 -3.31 -16.68
N PRO A 81 17.19 -4.33 -17.55
CA PRO A 81 16.42 -4.30 -18.79
C PRO A 81 14.93 -4.11 -18.53
N TRP A 82 14.35 -3.10 -19.17
CA TRP A 82 12.92 -2.87 -19.14
C TRP A 82 12.22 -3.65 -20.25
N GLY A 83 11.08 -4.23 -19.94
CA GLY A 83 10.24 -4.96 -20.88
C GLY A 83 8.89 -5.27 -20.24
N ILE A 84 7.97 -5.82 -21.03
CA ILE A 84 6.59 -6.07 -20.61
C ILE A 84 6.54 -7.02 -19.39
N GLY A 85 7.36 -8.09 -19.40
CA GLY A 85 7.45 -9.02 -18.28
C GLY A 85 7.89 -8.37 -16.97
N PRO A 86 9.06 -7.71 -16.93
CA PRO A 86 9.49 -6.93 -15.76
C PRO A 86 8.48 -5.87 -15.34
N GLU A 87 7.90 -5.10 -16.27
CA GLU A 87 6.90 -4.07 -15.97
C GLU A 87 5.68 -4.66 -15.24
N LEU A 88 5.09 -5.73 -15.76
CA LEU A 88 3.96 -6.41 -15.13
C LEU A 88 4.29 -6.92 -13.72
N GLN A 89 5.55 -7.36 -13.50
CA GLN A 89 6.01 -7.76 -12.17
C GLN A 89 6.15 -6.58 -11.23
N THR A 90 6.74 -5.47 -11.68
CA THR A 90 6.86 -4.25 -10.87
C THR A 90 5.49 -3.69 -10.50
N LEU A 91 4.56 -3.62 -11.45
CA LEU A 91 3.19 -3.19 -11.19
C LEU A 91 2.46 -4.15 -10.24
N SER A 92 2.60 -5.46 -10.43
CA SER A 92 2.05 -6.47 -9.51
C SER A 92 2.56 -6.24 -8.08
N LEU A 93 3.86 -5.99 -7.92
CA LEU A 93 4.46 -5.69 -6.60
C LEU A 93 4.04 -4.32 -6.06
N PHE A 94 3.89 -3.30 -6.91
CA PHE A 94 3.40 -1.97 -6.52
C PHE A 94 2.03 -2.06 -5.86
N PHE A 95 1.10 -2.85 -6.41
CA PHE A 95 -0.22 -3.01 -5.80
C PHE A 95 -0.19 -3.78 -4.46
N LEU A 96 0.71 -4.75 -4.27
CA LEU A 96 0.92 -5.35 -2.94
C LEU A 96 1.55 -4.34 -1.97
N PHE A 97 2.51 -3.57 -2.47
CA PHE A 97 3.26 -2.58 -1.69
C PHE A 97 2.33 -1.50 -1.13
N ILE A 98 1.43 -0.93 -1.93
CA ILE A 98 0.49 0.10 -1.44
C ILE A 98 -0.48 -0.46 -0.39
N VAL A 99 -0.94 -1.71 -0.53
CA VAL A 99 -1.82 -2.36 0.46
C VAL A 99 -1.06 -2.62 1.76
N LEU A 100 0.17 -3.12 1.64
CA LEU A 100 1.05 -3.35 2.79
C LEU A 100 1.36 -2.04 3.53
N TRP A 101 1.74 -1.01 2.78
CA TRP A 101 2.07 0.32 3.31
C TRP A 101 0.89 0.95 4.05
N ASP A 102 -0.30 0.97 3.44
CA ASP A 102 -1.53 1.49 4.07
C ASP A 102 -1.88 0.71 5.34
N PHE A 103 -1.73 -0.63 5.34
CA PHE A 103 -1.99 -1.42 6.54
C PHE A 103 -0.97 -1.17 7.66
N LEU A 104 0.31 -1.05 7.30
CA LEU A 104 1.37 -0.70 8.24
C LEU A 104 1.13 0.67 8.88
N TRP A 105 0.62 1.64 8.11
CA TRP A 105 0.18 2.93 8.65
C TRP A 105 -0.80 2.73 9.80
N PHE A 106 -1.84 1.91 9.63
CA PHE A 106 -2.81 1.63 10.70
C PHE A 106 -2.20 0.91 11.89
N ILE A 107 -1.25 0.00 11.67
CA ILE A 107 -0.60 -0.76 12.75
C ILE A 107 0.22 0.17 13.63
N ILE A 108 1.11 0.96 13.03
CA ILE A 108 2.09 1.77 13.76
C ILE A 108 1.54 3.13 14.22
N ASN A 109 0.43 3.60 13.65
CA ASN A 109 -0.18 4.87 14.05
C ASN A 109 -0.73 4.79 15.49
N PRO A 110 -0.29 5.67 16.41
CA PRO A 110 -0.74 5.64 17.81
C PRO A 110 -2.23 5.94 17.98
N HIS A 111 -2.85 6.64 17.04
CA HIS A 111 -4.29 6.92 17.06
C HIS A 111 -5.12 5.72 16.58
N TYR A 112 -4.51 4.79 15.86
CA TYR A 112 -5.11 3.57 15.33
C TYR A 112 -4.51 2.32 15.97
N GLY A 113 -4.43 1.23 15.20
CA GLY A 113 -4.15 -0.12 15.64
C GLY A 113 -5.24 -1.09 15.19
N ILE A 114 -4.97 -2.38 15.35
CA ILE A 114 -5.80 -3.48 14.82
C ILE A 114 -7.24 -3.42 15.35
N ARG A 115 -7.43 -2.96 16.59
CA ARG A 115 -8.77 -2.81 17.20
C ARG A 115 -9.60 -1.72 16.53
N LYS A 116 -8.96 -0.66 16.04
CA LYS A 116 -9.59 0.46 15.34
C LYS A 116 -9.62 0.28 13.83
N PHE A 117 -9.03 -0.77 13.28
CA PHE A 117 -9.17 -1.14 11.87
C PHE A 117 -10.56 -1.76 11.61
N ARG A 118 -11.55 -0.89 11.45
CA ARG A 118 -12.98 -1.21 11.24
C ARG A 118 -13.76 0.02 10.73
N PRO A 119 -14.93 -0.16 10.09
CA PRO A 119 -15.67 0.92 9.43
C PRO A 119 -15.95 2.15 10.30
N ASN A 120 -16.37 1.94 11.55
CA ASN A 120 -16.81 3.03 12.44
C ASN A 120 -15.67 3.92 12.95
N CYS A 121 -14.41 3.56 12.68
CA CYS A 121 -13.24 4.31 13.16
C CYS A 121 -12.50 5.02 12.02
N ILE A 122 -12.80 4.70 10.77
CA ILE A 122 -12.02 5.15 9.60
C ILE A 122 -12.98 5.69 8.55
N SER A 123 -13.04 7.01 8.42
CA SER A 123 -14.06 7.69 7.63
C SER A 123 -13.75 7.75 6.13
N TRP A 124 -12.49 7.59 5.72
CA TRP A 124 -12.09 7.71 4.30
C TRP A 124 -12.26 6.41 3.50
N HIS A 125 -12.30 5.23 4.14
CA HIS A 125 -12.71 3.99 3.48
C HIS A 125 -14.23 3.84 3.52
N LYS A 126 -14.89 3.91 2.36
CA LYS A 126 -16.35 3.94 2.28
C LYS A 126 -17.00 2.56 2.26
N ILE A 127 -16.35 1.59 1.64
CA ILE A 127 -16.90 0.24 1.45
C ILE A 127 -15.99 -0.77 2.14
N TRP A 128 -16.60 -1.68 2.89
CA TRP A 128 -15.92 -2.68 3.68
C TRP A 128 -16.52 -4.05 3.41
N ILE A 129 -15.66 -5.07 3.29
CA ILE A 129 -16.07 -6.47 3.30
C ILE A 129 -15.47 -7.10 4.55
N ALA A 130 -16.36 -7.55 5.44
CA ALA A 130 -16.02 -7.94 6.81
C ALA A 130 -15.28 -6.81 7.57
N ARG A 131 -14.00 -6.98 7.87
CA ARG A 131 -13.18 -6.01 8.62
C ARG A 131 -12.09 -5.35 7.77
N VAL A 132 -12.11 -5.54 6.46
CA VAL A 132 -11.09 -5.04 5.55
C VAL A 132 -11.74 -4.11 4.51
N PRO A 133 -11.16 -2.94 4.21
CA PRO A 133 -11.66 -2.06 3.16
C PRO A 133 -11.66 -2.75 1.79
N ILE A 134 -12.63 -2.41 0.92
CA ILE A 134 -12.69 -2.97 -0.43
C ILE A 134 -11.40 -2.74 -1.22
N ASP A 135 -10.74 -1.61 -0.97
CA ASP A 135 -9.52 -1.19 -1.67
C ASP A 135 -8.38 -2.21 -1.53
N TYR A 136 -8.34 -2.93 -0.41
CA TYR A 136 -7.30 -3.93 -0.13
C TYR A 136 -7.51 -5.17 -1.00
N TYR A 137 -8.75 -5.65 -1.10
CA TYR A 137 -9.10 -6.73 -2.00
C TYR A 137 -8.84 -6.33 -3.45
N GLY A 138 -9.17 -5.09 -3.83
CA GLY A 138 -8.88 -4.54 -5.15
C GLY A 138 -7.40 -4.54 -5.46
N GLY A 139 -6.55 -4.02 -4.57
CA GLY A 139 -5.10 -4.01 -4.75
C GLY A 139 -4.50 -5.40 -4.89
N VAL A 140 -4.85 -6.33 -3.99
CA VAL A 140 -4.38 -7.72 -4.06
C VAL A 140 -4.87 -8.43 -5.34
N LEU A 141 -6.14 -8.20 -5.74
CA LEU A 141 -6.71 -8.78 -6.95
C LEU A 141 -6.03 -8.26 -8.22
N ILE A 142 -5.77 -6.95 -8.29
CA ILE A 142 -5.04 -6.35 -9.42
C ILE A 142 -3.62 -6.92 -9.47
N SER A 143 -2.94 -6.99 -8.33
CA SER A 143 -1.61 -7.61 -8.25
C SER A 143 -1.60 -9.03 -8.79
N LEU A 144 -2.54 -9.87 -8.34
CA LEU A 144 -2.66 -11.26 -8.76
C LEU A 144 -3.01 -11.37 -10.25
N THR A 145 -3.88 -10.49 -10.75
CA THR A 145 -4.30 -10.47 -12.16
C THR A 145 -3.13 -10.11 -13.08
N LEU A 146 -2.33 -9.10 -12.72
CA LEU A 146 -1.12 -8.73 -13.47
C LEU A 146 -0.10 -9.88 -13.49
N ARG A 147 0.08 -10.55 -12.34
CA ARG A 147 0.94 -11.74 -12.24
C ARG A 147 0.40 -12.87 -13.11
N ALA A 148 -0.89 -13.16 -13.05
CA ALA A 148 -1.53 -14.22 -13.82
C ALA A 148 -1.43 -13.97 -15.32
N PHE A 149 -1.63 -12.73 -15.76
CA PHE A 149 -1.46 -12.35 -17.15
C PHE A 149 0.00 -12.54 -17.61
N ALA A 150 0.97 -12.15 -16.79
CA ALA A 150 2.38 -12.33 -17.12
C ALA A 150 2.78 -13.82 -17.22
N VAL A 151 2.22 -14.70 -16.37
CA VAL A 151 2.41 -16.17 -16.46
C VAL A 151 1.74 -16.70 -17.73
N TYR A 152 0.49 -16.33 -17.99
CA TYR A 152 -0.25 -16.76 -19.17
C TYR A 152 0.46 -16.39 -20.48
N ARG A 153 1.09 -15.22 -20.54
CA ARG A 153 1.87 -14.75 -21.70
C ARG A 153 3.27 -15.35 -21.79
N GLY A 154 3.70 -16.16 -20.82
CA GLY A 154 5.02 -16.79 -20.78
C GLY A 154 6.16 -15.81 -20.44
N TYR A 155 5.86 -14.62 -19.93
CA TYR A 155 6.88 -13.66 -19.50
C TYR A 155 7.56 -14.06 -18.19
N ILE A 156 6.86 -14.85 -17.39
CA ILE A 156 7.33 -15.42 -16.12
C ILE A 156 6.86 -16.87 -16.00
N PRO A 157 7.62 -17.74 -15.32
CA PRO A 157 7.33 -19.17 -15.32
C PRO A 157 6.14 -19.56 -14.45
N ASP A 158 5.97 -18.91 -13.29
CA ASP A 158 4.98 -19.33 -12.29
C ASP A 158 4.63 -18.22 -11.27
N PHE A 159 3.80 -18.59 -10.28
CA PHE A 159 3.38 -17.73 -9.18
C PHE A 159 4.24 -17.86 -7.92
N ARG A 160 5.27 -18.71 -7.90
CA ARG A 160 5.99 -19.06 -6.65
C ARG A 160 6.55 -17.82 -5.98
N SER A 161 7.21 -16.94 -6.72
CA SER A 161 7.78 -15.72 -6.14
C SER A 161 6.72 -14.79 -5.57
N TRP A 162 5.52 -14.73 -6.17
CA TRP A 162 4.41 -13.93 -5.65
C TRP A 162 3.92 -14.47 -4.31
N PHE A 163 3.70 -15.79 -4.20
CA PHE A 163 3.31 -16.41 -2.93
C PHE A 163 4.38 -16.27 -1.85
N PHE A 164 5.67 -16.39 -2.21
CA PHE A 164 6.76 -16.15 -1.25
C PHE A 164 6.80 -14.71 -0.76
N VAL A 165 6.61 -13.72 -1.65
CA VAL A 165 6.55 -12.31 -1.25
C VAL A 165 5.39 -12.07 -0.28
N VAL A 166 4.19 -12.57 -0.61
CA VAL A 166 3.01 -12.43 0.25
C VAL A 166 3.22 -13.13 1.60
N GLY A 167 3.79 -14.34 1.61
CA GLY A 167 4.12 -15.06 2.84
C GLY A 167 5.06 -14.26 3.74
N VAL A 168 6.17 -13.75 3.18
CA VAL A 168 7.12 -12.91 3.93
C VAL A 168 6.45 -11.64 4.45
N PHE A 169 5.59 -10.98 3.66
CA PHE A 169 4.84 -9.81 4.13
C PHE A 169 3.91 -10.15 5.29
N VAL A 170 3.20 -11.28 5.23
CA VAL A 170 2.33 -11.73 6.32
C VAL A 170 3.14 -12.01 7.58
N ASP A 171 4.25 -12.73 7.48
CA ASP A 171 5.11 -13.04 8.63
C ASP A 171 5.65 -11.76 9.28
N LEU A 172 6.17 -10.84 8.48
CA LEU A 172 6.69 -9.56 8.98
C LEU A 172 5.58 -8.67 9.56
N LEU A 173 4.38 -8.66 8.96
CA LEU A 173 3.21 -7.98 9.51
C LEU A 173 2.85 -8.52 10.90
N LEU A 174 2.79 -9.84 11.06
CA LEU A 174 2.50 -10.48 12.34
C LEU A 174 3.55 -10.09 13.40
N ILE A 175 4.84 -10.10 13.03
CA ILE A 175 5.92 -9.64 13.91
C ILE A 175 5.73 -8.17 14.29
N THR A 176 5.48 -7.27 13.33
CA THR A 176 5.27 -5.84 13.60
C THR A 176 4.07 -5.63 14.52
N VAL A 177 2.97 -6.35 14.31
CA VAL A 177 1.80 -6.32 15.18
C VAL A 177 2.17 -6.71 16.61
N LEU A 178 2.87 -7.82 16.80
CA LEU A 178 3.26 -8.31 18.12
C LEU A 178 4.17 -7.31 18.84
N VAL A 179 5.15 -6.74 18.13
CA VAL A 179 6.06 -5.73 18.67
C VAL A 179 5.30 -4.47 19.08
N VAL A 180 4.47 -3.91 18.19
CA VAL A 180 3.74 -2.67 18.47
C VAL A 180 2.73 -2.85 19.61
N GLU A 181 1.97 -3.93 19.63
CA GLU A 181 1.03 -4.22 20.72
C GLU A 181 1.77 -4.50 22.04
N GLY A 182 2.95 -5.15 21.98
CA GLY A 182 3.83 -5.33 23.13
C GLY A 182 4.28 -4.00 23.73
N VAL A 183 4.79 -3.08 22.90
CA VAL A 183 5.22 -1.73 23.32
C VAL A 183 4.06 -0.93 23.89
N LYS A 184 2.88 -0.97 23.26
CA LYS A 184 1.67 -0.29 23.77
C LYS A 184 1.27 -0.78 25.16
N ARG A 185 1.39 -2.08 25.45
CA ARG A 185 1.08 -2.64 26.78
C ARG A 185 2.05 -2.20 27.87
N VAL A 186 3.33 -2.00 27.53
CA VAL A 186 4.36 -1.55 28.49
C VAL A 186 4.16 -0.07 28.85
N ARG A 187 3.81 0.78 27.88
CA ARG A 187 3.60 2.22 28.11
C ARG A 187 2.30 2.58 28.86
N VAL A 188 1.36 1.64 28.98
CA VAL A 188 0.06 1.85 29.66
C VAL A 188 0.14 1.41 31.15
N LYS A 189 1.30 0.97 31.62
CA LYS A 189 1.62 0.82 33.04
C LYS A 189 2.44 2.01 33.51
#